data_AF-A0A522FCI1-F1
#
_entry.id   AF-A0A522FCI1-F1
#
_cell.length_a   1.000
_cell.length_b   1.000
_cell.length_c   1.000
_cell.angle_alpha   90.00
_cell.angle_beta   90.00
_cell.angle_gamma   90.00
#
_symmetry.space_group_name_H-M   'P 1'
#
loop_
_entity.id
_entity.type
_entity.pdbx_description
1 polymer ?
#
loop_
_entity_poly.entity_id
_entity_poly.type
_entity_poly.pdbx_seq_one_letter_code
_entity_poly.pdbx_strand_id
1 'polypeptide(L)'
;AKLDRIFLHRFLALPIFFGLMYVMFLFAINIGGAFQDFFDISTDTIFVKGTAWLLHQWQAPNWTIALLANGIGKGINTTLTFIPVIASMFFFLSLLETSGYMARAAFVVDKAMRAMGLPGKSFVPMIVGFGCNVPAIMAARTLDSERDRLLTVMMSPFMSCSARLAIYAVFVAAFFPSGGQNIVFSLYLIGILMAVLTGFLLRKTVLKGNASPLILELPAYHKPTLKRLLKETSMRLRYFVFRAGRLITPICLILGGLNAITVQGGVSAGDASTESLLSFLGQWITPLFSPMGITQDNWPATVGLLTGMLAKEVVVGTLNSLYAQVGHLGEIAVAQFDLWAGLKAALWSIPQNLAGLGSALVNPVLASAADNEVSQSVYGMMMNRFDGQVGAYAYLLFILLYIPCVSTMAVIRQEANQKLMWISIVWSFIVAYAAAVLFYQIGKFIEHPQQSLLWVSGILLSLLLILGSFRFISLGKPHALANT
;
A
#
# COMPACT_ATOMS: atom_id res chain seq x y z
N ALA A 1 13.06 -33.59 -3.79
CA ALA A 1 13.69 -34.45 -2.77
C ALA A 1 14.83 -33.75 -2.01
N LYS A 2 16.01 -33.48 -2.60
CA LYS A 2 17.15 -32.87 -1.85
C LYS A 2 16.89 -31.43 -1.37
N LEU A 3 16.32 -30.58 -2.22
CA LEU A 3 15.95 -29.19 -1.86
C LEU A 3 14.82 -29.14 -0.82
N ASP A 4 13.87 -30.07 -0.87
CA ASP A 4 12.76 -30.14 0.10
C ASP A 4 13.28 -30.37 1.53
N ARG A 5 14.41 -31.06 1.71
CA ARG A 5 15.01 -31.27 3.04
C ARG A 5 15.43 -29.96 3.73
N ILE A 6 15.85 -28.97 2.94
CA ILE A 6 16.21 -27.62 3.42
C ILE A 6 14.93 -26.79 3.61
N PHE A 7 14.09 -26.70 2.58
CA PHE A 7 12.92 -25.82 2.57
C PHE A 7 11.80 -26.27 3.52
N LEU A 8 11.70 -27.56 3.83
CA LEU A 8 10.70 -28.14 4.74
C LEU A 8 11.28 -28.48 6.13
N HIS A 9 12.52 -28.07 6.42
CA HIS A 9 13.12 -28.33 7.72
C HIS A 9 12.33 -27.61 8.83
N ARG A 10 11.99 -28.32 9.92
CA ARG A 10 11.11 -27.83 10.99
C ARG A 10 11.48 -26.44 11.55
N PHE A 11 12.78 -26.14 11.63
CA PHE A 11 13.27 -24.86 12.15
C PHE A 11 13.71 -23.87 11.06
N LEU A 12 14.19 -24.36 9.91
CA LEU A 12 14.76 -23.52 8.86
C LEU A 12 13.69 -22.99 7.89
N ALA A 13 12.55 -23.67 7.81
CA ALA A 13 11.52 -23.37 6.83
C ALA A 13 10.87 -21.99 7.00
N LEU A 14 10.58 -21.58 8.24
CA LEU A 14 9.99 -20.28 8.54
C LEU A 14 10.98 -19.12 8.29
N PRO A 15 12.24 -19.17 8.77
CA PRO A 15 13.27 -18.20 8.40
C PRO A 15 13.51 -18.11 6.88
N ILE A 16 13.53 -19.24 6.17
CA ILE A 16 13.70 -19.23 4.72
C ILE A 16 12.52 -18.53 4.04
N PHE A 17 11.29 -18.78 4.49
CA PHE A 17 10.11 -18.09 3.96
C PHE A 17 10.21 -16.58 4.12
N PHE A 18 10.51 -16.10 5.33
CA PHE A 18 10.67 -14.67 5.57
C PHE A 18 11.88 -14.08 4.82
N GLY A 19 12.99 -14.80 4.73
CA GLY A 19 14.17 -14.39 3.95
C GLY A 19 13.88 -14.28 2.46
N LEU A 20 13.08 -15.20 1.91
CA LEU A 20 12.71 -15.17 0.50
C LEU A 20 11.69 -14.05 0.19
N MET A 21 10.78 -13.74 1.12
CA MET A 21 9.96 -12.53 1.05
C MET A 21 10.79 -11.25 1.15
N TYR A 22 11.80 -11.22 2.01
CA TYR A 22 12.74 -10.10 2.10
C TYR A 22 13.52 -9.90 0.79
N VAL A 23 14.04 -10.97 0.17
CA VAL A 23 14.70 -10.92 -1.14
C VAL A 23 13.77 -10.43 -2.23
N MET A 24 12.49 -10.84 -2.22
CA MET A 24 11.48 -10.31 -3.15
C MET A 24 11.38 -8.79 -3.08
N PHE A 25 11.32 -8.21 -1.87
CA PHE A 25 11.23 -6.76 -1.69
C PHE A 25 12.53 -6.05 -2.07
N LEU A 26 13.67 -6.62 -1.70
CA LEU A 26 14.98 -6.09 -2.08
C LEU A 26 15.12 -6.02 -3.61
N PHE A 27 14.70 -7.09 -4.31
CA PHE A 27 14.67 -7.13 -5.76
C PHE A 27 13.71 -6.09 -6.35
N ALA A 28 12.48 -6.03 -5.84
CA ALA A 28 11.45 -5.12 -6.37
C ALA A 28 11.80 -3.63 -6.19
N ILE A 29 12.34 -3.25 -5.03
CA ILE A 29 12.69 -1.86 -4.72
C ILE A 29 13.95 -1.43 -5.47
N ASN A 30 15.03 -2.22 -5.43
CA ASN A 30 16.29 -1.80 -6.08
C ASN A 30 16.18 -1.83 -7.60
N ILE A 31 15.75 -2.96 -8.17
CA ILE A 31 15.67 -3.09 -9.63
C ILE A 31 14.52 -2.27 -10.19
N GLY A 32 13.37 -2.26 -9.52
CA GLY A 32 12.24 -1.42 -9.92
C GLY A 32 12.54 0.06 -9.80
N GLY A 33 13.13 0.48 -8.68
CA GLY A 33 13.54 1.87 -8.43
C GLY A 33 14.53 2.39 -9.46
N ALA A 34 15.46 1.55 -9.93
CA ALA A 34 16.44 1.97 -10.92
C ALA A 34 15.85 2.44 -12.27
N PHE A 35 14.64 1.97 -12.61
CA PHE A 35 13.91 2.41 -13.80
C PHE A 35 12.83 3.46 -13.50
N GLN A 36 12.57 3.78 -12.22
CA GLN A 36 11.45 4.65 -11.82
C GLN A 36 11.62 6.08 -12.37
N ASP A 37 12.82 6.66 -12.23
CA ASP A 37 13.11 8.03 -12.68
C ASP A 37 12.94 8.22 -14.19
N PHE A 38 13.26 7.19 -14.98
CA PHE A 38 13.03 7.22 -16.43
C PHE A 38 11.54 7.43 -16.74
N PHE A 39 10.66 6.69 -16.07
CA PHE A 39 9.22 6.84 -16.26
C PHE A 39 8.71 8.16 -15.70
N ASP A 40 9.23 8.61 -14.56
CA ASP A 40 8.83 9.88 -13.96
C ASP A 40 9.18 11.07 -14.87
N ILE A 41 10.46 11.23 -15.20
CA ILE A 41 10.95 12.36 -16.01
C ILE A 41 10.33 12.37 -17.41
N SER A 42 10.24 11.21 -18.07
CA SER A 42 9.68 11.13 -19.42
C SER A 42 8.20 11.49 -19.44
N THR A 43 7.42 10.99 -18.48
CA THR A 43 5.98 11.22 -18.45
C THR A 43 5.61 12.60 -17.90
N ASP A 44 6.38 13.15 -16.96
CA ASP A 44 6.26 14.54 -16.53
C ASP A 44 6.52 15.49 -17.72
N THR A 45 7.61 15.26 -18.46
CA THR A 45 7.97 16.07 -19.64
C THR A 45 6.87 16.03 -20.70
N ILE A 46 6.33 14.84 -21.01
CA ILE A 46 5.32 14.68 -22.07
C ILE A 46 3.93 15.15 -21.62
N PHE A 47 3.45 14.64 -20.50
CA PHE A 47 2.04 14.76 -20.10
C PHE A 47 1.75 15.93 -19.16
N VAL A 48 2.74 16.45 -18.44
CA VAL A 48 2.56 17.57 -17.51
C VAL A 48 3.12 18.85 -18.13
N LYS A 49 4.44 18.91 -18.33
CA LYS A 49 5.11 20.10 -18.88
C LYS A 49 4.73 20.35 -20.33
N GLY A 50 4.69 19.31 -21.16
CA GLY A 50 4.32 19.41 -22.57
C GLY A 50 2.87 19.85 -22.77
N THR A 51 1.93 19.34 -21.97
CA THR A 51 0.52 19.78 -22.04
C THR A 51 0.34 21.20 -21.52
N ALA A 52 1.01 21.57 -20.42
CA ALA A 52 1.00 22.94 -19.90
C ALA A 52 1.56 23.94 -20.92
N TRP A 53 2.70 23.63 -21.54
CA TRP A 53 3.33 24.48 -22.56
C TRP A 53 2.41 24.67 -23.77
N LEU A 54 1.78 23.61 -24.28
CA LEU A 54 0.88 23.67 -25.43
C LEU A 54 -0.38 24.50 -25.12
N LEU A 55 -0.94 24.36 -23.92
CA LEU A 55 -2.08 25.15 -23.47
C LEU A 55 -1.74 26.63 -23.22
N HIS A 56 -0.52 26.93 -22.74
CA HIS A 56 -0.02 28.29 -22.61
C HIS A 56 0.14 28.96 -23.98
N GLN A 57 0.63 28.24 -24.99
CA GLN A 57 0.71 28.77 -26.36
C GLN A 57 -0.66 29.11 -26.94
N TRP A 58 -1.70 28.36 -26.57
CA TRP A 58 -3.07 28.59 -27.01
C TRP A 58 -3.82 29.64 -26.17
N GLN A 59 -3.14 30.31 -25.23
CA GLN A 59 -3.76 31.24 -24.26
C GLN A 59 -4.99 30.64 -23.56
N ALA A 60 -4.95 29.33 -23.29
CA ALA A 60 -6.05 28.66 -22.63
C ALA A 60 -6.24 29.22 -21.21
N PRO A 61 -7.50 29.29 -20.71
CA PRO A 61 -7.76 29.68 -19.34
C PRO A 61 -6.98 28.83 -18.33
N ASN A 62 -6.56 29.44 -17.23
CA ASN A 62 -5.72 28.77 -16.23
C ASN A 62 -6.38 27.54 -15.59
N TRP A 63 -7.71 27.51 -15.47
CA TRP A 63 -8.43 26.32 -14.98
C TRP A 63 -8.24 25.11 -15.90
N THR A 64 -8.14 25.33 -17.21
CA THR A 64 -7.95 24.26 -18.20
C THR A 64 -6.55 23.67 -18.07
N ILE A 65 -5.54 24.50 -17.82
CA ILE A 65 -4.17 24.07 -17.54
C ILE A 65 -4.10 23.28 -16.23
N ALA A 66 -4.74 23.79 -15.17
CA ALA A 66 -4.81 23.09 -13.89
C ALA A 66 -5.51 21.73 -14.02
N LEU A 67 -6.56 21.63 -14.83
CA LEU A 67 -7.35 20.42 -14.98
C LEU A 67 -6.67 19.38 -15.88
N LEU A 68 -6.11 19.80 -17.02
CA LEU A 68 -5.46 18.90 -17.98
C LEU A 68 -4.01 18.55 -17.59
N ALA A 69 -3.18 19.54 -17.27
CA ALA A 69 -1.77 19.29 -16.94
C ALA A 69 -1.64 18.80 -15.49
N ASN A 70 -2.19 19.53 -14.51
CA ASN A 70 -2.08 19.17 -13.09
C ASN A 70 -3.07 18.09 -12.62
N GLY A 71 -4.21 17.92 -13.29
CA GLY A 71 -5.16 16.84 -13.01
C GLY A 71 -4.81 15.57 -13.78
N ILE A 72 -5.07 15.55 -15.09
CA ILE A 72 -4.88 14.37 -15.94
C ILE A 72 -3.40 14.03 -16.11
N GLY A 73 -2.57 15.01 -16.47
CA GLY A 73 -1.14 14.83 -16.74
C GLY A 73 -0.40 14.24 -15.56
N LYS A 74 -0.51 14.87 -14.37
CA LYS A 74 0.10 14.34 -13.13
C LYS A 74 -0.48 12.98 -12.72
N GLY A 75 -1.77 12.73 -12.96
CA GLY A 75 -2.38 11.41 -12.72
C GLY A 75 -1.79 10.30 -13.60
N ILE A 76 -1.53 10.60 -14.88
CA ILE A 76 -0.87 9.68 -15.82
C ILE A 76 0.58 9.46 -15.42
N ASN A 77 1.33 10.53 -15.15
CA ASN A 77 2.73 10.46 -14.72
C ASN A 77 2.89 9.58 -13.46
N THR A 78 2.06 9.83 -12.44
CA THR A 78 2.01 9.00 -11.24
C THR A 78 1.84 7.52 -11.58
N THR A 79 0.83 7.20 -12.41
CA THR A 79 0.47 5.81 -12.70
C THR A 79 1.61 5.08 -13.40
N LEU A 80 2.26 5.75 -14.36
CA LEU A 80 3.33 5.19 -15.16
C LEU A 80 4.64 5.02 -14.37
N THR A 81 4.91 5.92 -13.42
CA THR A 81 6.12 5.87 -12.57
C THR A 81 6.20 4.60 -11.73
N PHE A 82 5.07 4.01 -11.32
CA PHE A 82 5.08 2.76 -10.52
C PHE A 82 5.19 1.46 -11.33
N ILE A 83 5.10 1.53 -12.66
CA ILE A 83 5.14 0.35 -13.53
C ILE A 83 6.38 -0.51 -13.28
N PRO A 84 7.61 0.04 -13.18
CA PRO A 84 8.81 -0.78 -13.01
C PRO A 84 8.86 -1.56 -11.68
N VAL A 85 8.47 -0.93 -10.58
CA VAL A 85 8.43 -1.56 -9.24
C VAL A 85 7.42 -2.71 -9.22
N ILE A 86 6.22 -2.46 -9.76
CA ILE A 86 5.15 -3.47 -9.81
C ILE A 86 5.51 -4.61 -10.77
N ALA A 87 6.13 -4.30 -11.91
CA ALA A 87 6.61 -5.29 -12.85
C ALA A 87 7.66 -6.21 -12.21
N SER A 88 8.64 -5.65 -11.49
CA SER A 88 9.66 -6.41 -10.76
C SER A 88 9.04 -7.31 -9.68
N MET A 89 8.06 -6.79 -8.95
CA MET A 89 7.36 -7.57 -7.92
C MET A 89 6.54 -8.72 -8.52
N PHE A 90 5.76 -8.47 -9.58
CA PHE A 90 5.01 -9.52 -10.28
C PHE A 90 5.92 -10.56 -10.94
N PHE A 91 7.07 -10.14 -11.47
CA PHE A 91 8.07 -11.05 -12.00
C PHE A 91 8.57 -12.02 -10.92
N PHE A 92 8.92 -11.49 -9.74
CA PHE A 92 9.39 -12.33 -8.64
C PHE A 92 8.28 -13.23 -8.08
N LEU A 93 7.04 -12.73 -7.95
CA LEU A 93 5.90 -13.57 -7.55
C LEU A 93 5.64 -14.70 -8.56
N SER A 94 5.66 -14.42 -9.86
CA SER A 94 5.55 -15.45 -10.91
C SER A 94 6.71 -16.45 -10.82
N LEU A 95 7.93 -16.02 -10.46
CA LEU A 95 9.08 -16.91 -10.23
C LEU A 95 8.82 -17.88 -9.07
N LEU A 96 8.27 -17.40 -7.95
CA LEU A 96 7.95 -18.23 -6.79
C LEU A 96 6.78 -19.19 -7.04
N GLU A 97 5.80 -18.74 -7.82
CA GLU A 97 4.62 -19.53 -8.21
C GLU A 97 5.04 -20.67 -9.15
N THR A 98 5.76 -20.35 -10.23
CA THR A 98 6.16 -21.33 -11.26
C THR A 98 7.29 -22.27 -10.83
N SER A 99 8.12 -21.87 -9.86
CA SER A 99 9.10 -22.79 -9.25
C SER A 99 8.45 -23.86 -8.36
N GLY A 100 7.18 -23.70 -7.99
CA GLY A 100 6.48 -24.60 -7.07
C GLY A 100 6.81 -24.35 -5.59
N TYR A 101 7.55 -23.28 -5.27
CA TYR A 101 7.87 -22.90 -3.89
C TYR A 101 6.61 -22.57 -3.08
N MET A 102 5.62 -21.94 -3.69
CA MET A 102 4.36 -21.55 -3.05
C MET A 102 3.63 -22.73 -2.38
N ALA A 103 3.63 -23.90 -3.04
CA ALA A 103 3.03 -25.12 -2.47
C ALA A 103 3.78 -25.61 -1.21
N ARG A 104 5.10 -25.45 -1.15
CA ARG A 104 5.91 -25.80 0.03
C ARG A 104 5.75 -24.77 1.14
N ALA A 105 5.76 -23.48 0.79
CA ALA A 105 5.51 -22.41 1.74
C ALA A 105 4.16 -22.62 2.45
N ALA A 106 3.13 -23.06 1.72
CA ALA A 106 1.84 -23.43 2.30
C ALA A 106 1.92 -24.59 3.29
N PHE A 107 2.66 -25.65 2.98
CA PHE A 107 2.88 -26.74 3.93
C PHE A 107 3.61 -26.30 5.20
N VAL A 108 4.60 -25.41 5.07
CA VAL A 108 5.38 -24.89 6.20
C VAL A 108 4.50 -24.07 7.14
N VAL A 109 3.65 -23.21 6.58
CA VAL A 109 2.77 -22.33 7.37
C VAL A 109 1.53 -23.06 7.88
N ASP A 110 1.08 -24.12 7.21
CA ASP A 110 -0.05 -24.97 7.66
C ASP A 110 0.15 -25.47 9.10
N LYS A 111 1.37 -25.90 9.48
CA LYS A 111 1.64 -26.32 10.86
C LYS A 111 1.42 -25.19 11.88
N ALA A 112 1.87 -23.98 11.58
CA ALA A 112 1.69 -22.81 12.44
C ALA A 112 0.22 -22.38 12.49
N MET A 113 -0.48 -22.37 11.35
CA MET A 113 -1.90 -22.02 11.29
C MET A 113 -2.77 -23.03 12.02
N ARG A 114 -2.50 -24.34 11.87
CA ARG A 114 -3.19 -25.40 12.62
C ARG A 114 -2.96 -25.30 14.13
N ALA A 115 -1.77 -24.91 14.58
CA ALA A 115 -1.52 -24.68 16.00
C ALA A 115 -2.43 -23.57 16.58
N MET A 116 -2.78 -22.58 15.76
CA MET A 116 -3.76 -21.52 16.09
C MET A 116 -5.21 -21.93 15.74
N GLY A 117 -5.39 -23.13 15.20
CA GLY A 117 -6.64 -23.74 14.73
C GLY A 117 -7.27 -23.03 13.53
N LEU A 118 -6.44 -22.39 12.70
CA LEU A 118 -6.80 -21.82 11.41
C LEU A 118 -6.55 -22.84 10.28
N PRO A 119 -7.38 -22.85 9.24
CA PRO A 119 -7.17 -23.68 8.05
C PRO A 119 -5.87 -23.33 7.33
N GLY A 120 -4.93 -24.28 7.21
CA GLY A 120 -3.71 -24.03 6.44
C GLY A 120 -3.92 -23.94 4.93
N LYS A 121 -5.03 -24.47 4.40
CA LYS A 121 -5.47 -24.24 3.00
C LYS A 121 -5.65 -22.74 2.69
N SER A 122 -6.05 -21.94 3.68
CA SER A 122 -6.26 -20.50 3.54
C SER A 122 -5.00 -19.69 3.29
N PHE A 123 -3.84 -20.27 3.59
CA PHE A 123 -2.57 -19.61 3.33
C PHE A 123 -2.33 -19.39 1.83
N VAL A 124 -2.78 -20.30 0.96
CA VAL A 124 -2.59 -20.17 -0.50
C VAL A 124 -3.29 -18.91 -1.03
N PRO A 125 -4.62 -18.69 -0.79
CA PRO A 125 -5.26 -17.42 -1.09
C PRO A 125 -4.59 -16.20 -0.44
N MET A 126 -4.16 -16.32 0.82
CA MET A 126 -3.51 -15.21 1.54
C MET A 126 -2.20 -14.75 0.91
N ILE A 127 -1.37 -15.67 0.39
CA ILE A 127 -0.16 -15.29 -0.35
C ILE A 127 -0.49 -14.54 -1.64
N VAL A 128 -1.52 -14.99 -2.36
CA VAL A 128 -2.01 -14.27 -3.56
C VAL A 128 -2.42 -12.83 -3.20
N GLY A 129 -2.85 -12.60 -1.95
CA GLY A 129 -3.19 -11.28 -1.39
C GLY A 129 -2.03 -10.28 -1.38
N PHE A 130 -0.78 -10.75 -1.23
CA PHE A 130 0.40 -9.89 -1.36
C PHE A 130 0.54 -9.28 -2.76
N GLY A 131 -0.02 -9.93 -3.78
CA GLY A 131 -0.25 -9.32 -5.08
C GLY A 131 -1.44 -8.37 -5.02
N CYS A 132 -2.64 -8.93 -4.89
CA CYS A 132 -3.88 -8.17 -4.79
C CYS A 132 -4.94 -8.92 -3.96
N ASN A 133 -5.62 -8.20 -3.07
CA ASN A 133 -6.65 -8.79 -2.22
C ASN A 133 -7.90 -9.24 -3.00
N VAL A 134 -8.16 -8.69 -4.19
CA VAL A 134 -9.31 -9.05 -5.03
C VAL A 134 -9.25 -10.52 -5.49
N PRO A 135 -8.24 -10.97 -6.26
CA PRO A 135 -8.12 -12.38 -6.66
C PRO A 135 -7.87 -13.31 -5.46
N ALA A 136 -7.23 -12.83 -4.40
CA ALA A 136 -7.04 -13.59 -3.17
C ALA A 136 -8.38 -13.96 -2.50
N ILE A 137 -9.30 -12.99 -2.40
CA ILE A 137 -10.61 -13.21 -1.81
C ILE A 137 -11.46 -14.13 -2.71
N MET A 138 -11.41 -13.97 -4.03
CA MET A 138 -12.08 -14.90 -4.96
C MET A 138 -11.50 -16.32 -4.90
N ALA A 139 -10.19 -16.46 -4.70
CA ALA A 139 -9.54 -17.75 -4.54
C ALA A 139 -9.99 -18.49 -3.27
N ALA A 140 -10.54 -17.80 -2.27
CA ALA A 140 -11.11 -18.45 -1.09
C ALA A 140 -12.31 -19.35 -1.42
N ARG A 141 -12.92 -19.24 -2.62
CA ARG A 141 -13.96 -20.17 -3.11
C ARG A 141 -13.49 -21.61 -3.26
N THR A 142 -12.18 -21.85 -3.37
CA THR A 142 -11.63 -23.22 -3.50
C THR A 142 -11.52 -23.93 -2.15
N LEU A 143 -11.85 -23.25 -1.05
CA LEU A 143 -11.84 -23.83 0.29
C LEU A 143 -13.11 -24.66 0.51
N ASP A 144 -12.93 -25.88 1.02
CA ASP A 144 -14.00 -26.87 1.13
C ASP A 144 -15.11 -26.45 2.10
N SER A 145 -14.77 -25.66 3.13
CA SER A 145 -15.74 -25.22 4.14
C SER A 145 -16.03 -23.73 4.01
N GLU A 146 -17.31 -23.38 4.12
CA GLU A 146 -17.75 -21.99 4.11
C GLU A 146 -17.09 -21.17 5.23
N ARG A 147 -16.88 -21.79 6.38
CA ARG A 147 -16.20 -21.15 7.51
C ARG A 147 -14.76 -20.77 7.18
N ASP A 148 -14.01 -21.70 6.60
CA ASP A 148 -12.62 -21.46 6.21
C ASP A 148 -12.57 -20.39 5.12
N ARG A 149 -13.52 -20.41 4.18
CA ARG A 149 -13.73 -19.33 3.20
C ARG A 149 -13.92 -17.98 3.89
N LEU A 150 -14.91 -17.83 4.76
CA LEU A 150 -15.22 -16.55 5.41
C LEU A 150 -14.07 -16.03 6.28
N LEU A 151 -13.38 -16.91 7.02
CA LEU A 151 -12.17 -16.52 7.76
C LEU A 151 -11.10 -15.97 6.81
N THR A 152 -10.83 -16.67 5.71
CA THR A 152 -9.84 -16.24 4.70
C THR A 152 -10.21 -14.89 4.09
N VAL A 153 -11.49 -14.69 3.75
CA VAL A 153 -12.01 -13.43 3.21
C VAL A 153 -11.79 -12.27 4.19
N MET A 154 -11.99 -12.49 5.49
CA MET A 154 -11.82 -11.45 6.51
C MET A 154 -10.37 -11.19 6.92
N MET A 155 -9.48 -12.18 6.73
CA MET A 155 -8.04 -12.06 7.00
C MET A 155 -7.29 -11.38 5.84
N SER A 156 -7.72 -11.60 4.60
CA SER A 156 -7.07 -11.10 3.39
C SER A 156 -6.83 -9.58 3.36
N PRO A 157 -7.74 -8.70 3.83
CA PRO A 157 -7.51 -7.25 3.88
C PRO A 157 -6.27 -6.78 4.65
N PHE A 158 -5.79 -7.57 5.62
CA PHE A 158 -4.59 -7.26 6.40
C PHE A 158 -3.29 -7.69 5.71
N MET A 159 -3.38 -8.44 4.60
CA MET A 159 -2.24 -8.71 3.75
C MET A 159 -1.83 -7.45 3.00
N SER A 160 -0.52 -7.18 2.98
CA SER A 160 0.02 -6.02 2.30
C SER A 160 0.11 -6.28 0.80
N CYS A 161 -0.85 -5.76 0.04
CA CYS A 161 -0.86 -5.85 -1.42
C CYS A 161 0.27 -5.03 -2.07
N SER A 162 0.51 -5.26 -3.37
CA SER A 162 1.52 -4.57 -4.18
C SER A 162 1.46 -3.03 -4.05
N ALA A 163 0.26 -2.48 -4.00
CA ALA A 163 0.03 -1.04 -3.92
C ALA A 163 0.48 -0.45 -2.57
N ARG A 164 0.31 -1.19 -1.47
CA ARG A 164 0.82 -0.75 -0.16
C ARG A 164 2.34 -0.72 -0.13
N LEU A 165 2.99 -1.67 -0.81
CA LEU A 165 4.45 -1.67 -0.94
C LEU A 165 4.97 -0.40 -1.63
N ALA A 166 4.29 0.08 -2.68
CA ALA A 166 4.66 1.32 -3.36
C ALA A 166 4.61 2.53 -2.40
N ILE A 167 3.58 2.61 -1.55
CA ILE A 167 3.49 3.64 -0.51
C ILE A 167 4.64 3.51 0.48
N TYR A 168 4.94 2.29 0.93
CA TYR A 168 6.03 2.06 1.87
C TYR A 168 7.37 2.47 1.28
N ALA A 169 7.64 2.17 0.00
CA ALA A 169 8.87 2.53 -0.68
C ALA A 169 9.09 4.05 -0.68
N VAL A 170 8.05 4.83 -1.00
CA VAL A 170 8.09 6.31 -0.99
C VAL A 170 8.40 6.86 0.40
N PHE A 171 7.70 6.38 1.43
CA PHE A 171 7.94 6.85 2.80
C PHE A 171 9.30 6.39 3.34
N VAL A 172 9.73 5.19 3.00
CA VAL A 172 11.03 4.66 3.41
C VAL A 172 12.16 5.45 2.78
N ALA A 173 12.07 5.75 1.48
CA ALA A 173 13.04 6.60 0.80
C ALA A 173 13.11 8.00 1.42
N ALA A 174 11.97 8.55 1.86
CA ALA A 174 11.91 9.89 2.45
C ALA A 174 12.37 9.96 3.92
N PHE A 175 11.93 9.03 4.77
CA PHE A 175 12.08 9.14 6.23
C PHE A 175 13.15 8.19 6.82
N PHE A 176 13.45 7.09 6.12
CA PHE A 176 14.30 6.00 6.61
C PHE A 176 15.43 5.69 5.62
N PRO A 177 16.36 6.65 5.40
CA PRO A 177 17.46 6.48 4.45
C PRO A 177 18.36 5.29 4.81
N SER A 178 18.45 4.94 6.09
CA SER A 178 19.11 3.73 6.56
C SER A 178 18.10 2.73 7.13
N GLY A 179 18.23 1.45 6.74
CA GLY A 179 17.41 0.37 7.30
C GLY A 179 15.97 0.30 6.79
N GLY A 180 15.62 1.02 5.72
CA GLY A 180 14.28 1.04 5.14
C GLY A 180 13.62 -0.33 4.87
N GLN A 181 14.41 -1.29 4.40
CA GLN A 181 13.96 -2.68 4.21
C GLN A 181 13.43 -3.34 5.50
N ASN A 182 14.00 -3.01 6.66
CA ASN A 182 13.55 -3.53 7.96
C ASN A 182 12.21 -2.90 8.35
N ILE A 183 11.99 -1.63 8.01
CA ILE A 183 10.71 -0.94 8.21
C ILE A 183 9.63 -1.64 7.39
N VAL A 184 9.85 -1.85 6.09
CA VAL A 184 8.92 -2.60 5.23
C VAL A 184 8.67 -4.00 5.80
N PHE A 185 9.74 -4.73 6.14
CA PHE A 185 9.62 -6.07 6.70
C PHE A 185 8.80 -6.11 8.00
N SER A 186 9.00 -5.13 8.89
CA SER A 186 8.22 -5.00 10.14
C SER A 186 6.73 -4.78 9.86
N LEU A 187 6.38 -3.92 8.89
CA LEU A 187 4.99 -3.67 8.49
C LEU A 187 4.35 -4.95 7.93
N TYR A 188 5.08 -5.73 7.14
CA TYR A 188 4.58 -7.02 6.65
C TYR A 188 4.32 -8.01 7.79
N LEU A 189 5.23 -8.09 8.76
CA LEU A 189 5.06 -8.96 9.92
C LEU A 189 3.85 -8.54 10.77
N ILE A 190 3.67 -7.23 10.99
CA ILE A 190 2.49 -6.67 11.68
C ILE A 190 1.21 -7.01 10.91
N GLY A 191 1.20 -6.88 9.57
CA GLY A 191 0.04 -7.23 8.75
C GLY A 191 -0.36 -8.70 8.87
N ILE A 192 0.63 -9.61 8.76
CA ILE A 192 0.41 -11.05 8.94
C ILE A 192 -0.07 -11.36 10.36
N LEU A 193 0.53 -10.74 11.38
CA LEU A 193 0.14 -10.90 12.78
C LEU A 193 -1.33 -10.46 12.97
N MET A 194 -1.72 -9.30 12.43
CA MET A 194 -3.08 -8.78 12.54
C MET A 194 -4.10 -9.60 11.75
N ALA A 195 -3.71 -10.16 10.60
CA ALA A 195 -4.52 -11.13 9.86
C ALA A 195 -4.80 -12.36 10.73
N VAL A 196 -3.75 -12.95 11.32
CA VAL A 196 -3.83 -14.12 12.19
C VAL A 196 -4.67 -13.83 13.45
N LEU A 197 -4.44 -12.69 14.11
CA LEU A 197 -5.21 -12.27 15.29
C LEU A 197 -6.69 -12.07 14.95
N THR A 198 -7.00 -11.45 13.80
CA THR A 198 -8.40 -11.30 13.34
C THR A 198 -9.04 -12.65 13.07
N GLY A 199 -8.34 -13.55 12.37
CA GLY A 199 -8.83 -14.91 12.12
C GLY A 199 -9.09 -15.68 13.42
N PHE A 200 -8.17 -15.62 14.37
CA PHE A 200 -8.31 -16.23 15.69
C PHE A 200 -9.49 -15.65 16.48
N LEU A 201 -9.66 -14.33 16.45
CA LEU A 201 -10.79 -13.65 17.11
C LEU A 201 -12.14 -14.09 16.52
N LEU A 202 -12.28 -14.04 15.20
CA LEU A 202 -13.52 -14.43 14.50
C LEU A 202 -13.84 -15.91 14.73
N ARG A 203 -12.82 -16.78 14.74
CA ARG A 203 -12.96 -18.20 15.04
C ARG A 203 -13.52 -18.46 16.44
N LYS A 204 -13.05 -17.70 17.43
CA LYS A 204 -13.47 -17.88 18.83
C LYS A 204 -14.86 -17.27 19.11
N THR A 205 -15.26 -16.26 18.33
CA THR A 205 -16.48 -15.48 18.57
C THR A 205 -17.61 -15.86 17.61
N VAL A 206 -17.49 -15.53 16.33
CA VAL A 206 -18.57 -15.59 15.33
C VAL A 206 -18.64 -16.93 14.60
N LEU A 207 -17.48 -17.52 14.28
CA LEU A 207 -17.37 -18.70 13.42
C LEU A 207 -16.78 -19.87 14.23
N LYS A 208 -17.59 -20.62 14.99
CA LYS A 208 -17.14 -21.79 15.79
C LYS A 208 -17.14 -23.09 14.95
N GLY A 209 -16.30 -24.09 15.29
CA GLY A 209 -16.15 -25.36 14.55
C GLY A 209 -14.71 -25.94 14.51
N ASN A 210 -14.54 -27.11 13.90
CA ASN A 210 -13.24 -27.79 13.72
C ASN A 210 -12.55 -27.36 12.40
N ALA A 211 -11.21 -27.46 12.34
CA ALA A 211 -10.45 -27.15 11.12
C ALA A 211 -10.46 -28.34 10.15
N SER A 212 -10.67 -28.07 8.85
CA SER A 212 -10.67 -29.09 7.80
C SER A 212 -9.25 -29.66 7.59
N PRO A 213 -9.05 -30.98 7.46
CA PRO A 213 -7.73 -31.55 7.21
C PRO A 213 -7.19 -31.09 5.85
N LEU A 214 -5.95 -30.54 5.83
CA LEU A 214 -5.24 -30.25 4.58
C LEU A 214 -4.53 -31.52 4.08
N ILE A 215 -5.06 -32.07 3.00
CA ILE A 215 -4.37 -32.99 2.10
C ILE A 215 -3.91 -32.12 0.92
N LEU A 216 -2.60 -31.96 0.74
CA LEU A 216 -2.01 -31.21 -0.37
C LEU A 216 -1.02 -32.11 -1.09
N GLU A 217 -1.32 -32.44 -2.35
CA GLU A 217 -0.32 -33.08 -3.21
C GLU A 217 0.77 -32.06 -3.54
N LEU A 218 2.02 -32.37 -3.20
CA LEU A 218 3.16 -31.49 -3.44
C LEU A 218 3.57 -31.60 -4.93
N PRO A 219 3.34 -30.57 -5.77
CA PRO A 219 3.70 -30.64 -7.19
C PRO A 219 5.21 -30.72 -7.36
N ALA A 220 5.77 -31.35 -8.40
CA ALA A 220 7.23 -31.39 -8.61
C ALA A 220 7.86 -29.98 -8.75
N TYR A 221 9.15 -29.83 -8.41
CA TYR A 221 9.89 -28.60 -8.72
C TYR A 221 10.02 -28.46 -10.24
N HIS A 222 9.61 -27.31 -10.76
CA HIS A 222 9.80 -26.97 -12.17
C HIS A 222 10.83 -25.85 -12.29
N LYS A 223 11.72 -25.94 -13.28
CA LYS A 223 12.57 -24.81 -13.63
C LYS A 223 11.71 -23.81 -14.41
N PRO A 224 11.50 -22.59 -13.89
CA PRO A 224 10.63 -21.62 -14.55
C PRO A 224 11.27 -21.13 -15.85
N THR A 225 10.50 -21.10 -16.94
CA THR A 225 10.98 -20.60 -18.23
C THR A 225 10.82 -19.08 -18.29
N LEU A 226 11.89 -18.36 -18.66
CA LEU A 226 11.88 -16.89 -18.70
C LEU A 226 10.76 -16.32 -19.57
N LYS A 227 10.45 -16.97 -20.70
CA LYS A 227 9.33 -16.59 -21.57
C LYS A 227 7.97 -16.64 -20.86
N ARG A 228 7.74 -17.66 -20.03
CA ARG A 228 6.50 -17.79 -19.25
C ARG A 228 6.43 -16.74 -18.16
N LEU A 229 7.53 -16.52 -17.44
CA LEU A 229 7.63 -15.47 -16.42
C LEU A 229 7.30 -14.10 -16.99
N LEU A 230 7.92 -13.71 -18.11
CA LEU A 230 7.67 -12.42 -18.76
C LEU A 230 6.24 -12.30 -19.28
N LYS A 231 5.66 -13.38 -19.83
CA LYS A 231 4.27 -13.38 -20.31
C LYS A 231 3.27 -13.20 -19.17
N GLU A 232 3.42 -13.94 -18.07
CA GLU A 232 2.56 -13.80 -16.88
C GLU A 232 2.70 -12.42 -16.24
N THR A 233 3.93 -11.94 -16.10
CA THR A 233 4.24 -10.60 -15.58
C THR A 233 3.59 -9.53 -16.44
N SER A 234 3.75 -9.60 -17.77
CA SER A 234 3.18 -8.63 -18.71
C SER A 234 1.65 -8.63 -18.70
N MET A 235 1.00 -9.80 -18.61
CA MET A 235 -0.46 -9.88 -18.51
C MET A 235 -0.97 -9.24 -17.22
N ARG A 236 -0.34 -9.54 -16.07
CA ARG A 236 -0.72 -8.96 -14.77
C ARG A 236 -0.45 -7.44 -14.75
N LEU A 237 0.68 -7.01 -15.29
CA LEU A 237 1.06 -5.61 -15.40
C LEU A 237 0.11 -4.83 -16.32
N ARG A 238 -0.23 -5.38 -17.48
CA ARG A 238 -1.20 -4.77 -18.41
C ARG A 238 -2.55 -4.60 -17.72
N TYR A 239 -3.06 -5.64 -17.06
CA TYR A 239 -4.31 -5.57 -16.31
C TYR A 239 -4.27 -4.49 -15.24
N PHE A 240 -3.15 -4.40 -14.51
CA PHE A 240 -2.92 -3.35 -13.53
C PHE A 240 -2.95 -1.96 -14.17
N VAL A 241 -2.18 -1.70 -15.23
CA VAL A 241 -2.09 -0.38 -15.88
C VAL A 241 -3.45 0.09 -16.39
N PHE A 242 -4.21 -0.77 -17.08
CA PHE A 242 -5.53 -0.40 -17.58
C PHE A 242 -6.55 -0.14 -16.46
N ARG A 243 -6.54 -0.98 -15.41
CA ARG A 243 -7.51 -0.86 -14.31
C ARG A 243 -7.18 0.30 -13.37
N ALA A 244 -5.90 0.45 -13.02
CA ALA A 244 -5.40 1.53 -12.20
C ALA A 244 -5.52 2.87 -12.95
N GLY A 245 -5.07 2.96 -14.20
CA GLY A 245 -5.20 4.19 -15.00
C GLY A 245 -6.64 4.65 -15.17
N ARG A 246 -7.59 3.73 -15.44
CA ARG A 246 -9.02 4.06 -15.55
C ARG A 246 -9.61 4.64 -14.26
N LEU A 247 -9.01 4.34 -13.10
CA LEU A 247 -9.48 4.82 -11.80
C LEU A 247 -8.69 6.04 -11.30
N ILE A 248 -7.37 6.07 -11.51
CA ILE A 248 -6.48 7.16 -11.10
C ILE A 248 -6.79 8.43 -11.89
N THR A 249 -6.91 8.36 -13.22
CA THR A 249 -7.15 9.55 -14.05
C THR A 249 -8.39 10.36 -13.64
N PRO A 250 -9.59 9.78 -13.45
CA PRO A 250 -10.75 10.55 -13.00
C PRO A 250 -10.61 11.05 -11.56
N ILE A 251 -9.96 10.31 -10.66
CA ILE A 251 -9.73 10.79 -9.29
C ILE A 251 -8.77 11.99 -9.30
N CYS A 252 -7.64 11.91 -10.01
CA CYS A 252 -6.70 13.02 -10.16
C CYS A 252 -7.33 14.22 -10.89
N LEU A 253 -8.24 13.99 -11.83
CA LEU A 253 -9.04 15.03 -12.47
C LEU A 253 -9.93 15.75 -11.45
N ILE A 254 -10.66 15.01 -10.62
CA ILE A 254 -11.51 15.56 -9.57
C ILE A 254 -10.67 16.32 -8.54
N LEU A 255 -9.57 15.73 -8.08
CA LEU A 255 -8.66 16.37 -7.12
C LEU A 255 -8.04 17.64 -7.70
N GLY A 256 -7.61 17.62 -8.96
CA GLY A 256 -7.10 18.79 -9.67
C GLY A 256 -8.16 19.89 -9.78
N GLY A 257 -9.40 19.52 -10.08
CA GLY A 257 -10.54 20.44 -10.11
C GLY A 257 -10.86 21.04 -8.73
N LEU A 258 -10.94 20.21 -7.69
CA LEU A 258 -11.19 20.67 -6.31
C LEU A 258 -10.05 21.54 -5.75
N ASN A 259 -8.82 21.34 -6.25
CA ASN A 259 -7.67 22.15 -5.89
C ASN A 259 -7.70 23.50 -6.62
N ALA A 260 -8.12 23.54 -7.89
CA ALA A 260 -8.21 24.77 -8.68
C ALA A 260 -9.33 25.74 -8.21
N ILE A 261 -10.33 25.23 -7.49
CA ILE A 261 -11.45 26.04 -6.95
C ILE A 261 -11.10 26.55 -5.55
N THR A 262 -11.09 27.86 -5.38
CA THR A 262 -10.95 28.50 -4.06
C THR A 262 -12.27 28.56 -3.30
N VAL A 263 -12.21 28.62 -1.97
CA VAL A 263 -13.38 28.72 -1.08
C VAL A 263 -14.21 29.99 -1.34
N GLN A 264 -13.59 31.05 -1.89
CA GLN A 264 -14.25 32.31 -2.21
C GLN A 264 -14.85 32.36 -3.64
N GLY A 265 -14.84 31.24 -4.37
CA GLY A 265 -15.40 31.15 -5.72
C GLY A 265 -14.48 31.65 -6.84
N GLY A 266 -13.23 31.98 -6.54
CA GLY A 266 -12.18 32.29 -7.51
C GLY A 266 -11.51 31.03 -8.07
N VAL A 267 -10.89 31.17 -9.24
CA VAL A 267 -10.09 30.12 -9.90
C VAL A 267 -8.61 30.42 -9.64
N SER A 268 -7.94 29.59 -8.82
CA SER A 268 -6.51 29.72 -8.60
C SER A 268 -5.73 29.00 -9.69
N ALA A 269 -4.87 29.75 -10.36
CA ALA A 269 -3.95 29.26 -11.37
C ALA A 269 -2.67 28.77 -10.68
N GLY A 270 -2.63 27.49 -10.32
CA GLY A 270 -1.36 26.83 -9.97
C GLY A 270 -0.94 26.88 -8.51
N ASP A 271 -1.47 27.81 -7.70
CA ASP A 271 -1.19 27.82 -6.28
C ASP A 271 -2.09 26.87 -5.50
N ALA A 272 -1.49 25.90 -4.82
CA ALA A 272 -2.11 25.28 -3.66
C ALA A 272 -2.19 26.30 -2.52
N SER A 273 -2.97 27.36 -2.75
CA SER A 273 -3.39 28.27 -1.72
C SER A 273 -4.07 27.46 -0.62
N THR A 274 -3.75 27.81 0.62
CA THR A 274 -4.41 27.33 1.85
C THR A 274 -5.93 27.57 1.87
N GLU A 275 -6.47 28.19 0.82
CA GLU A 275 -7.88 28.47 0.58
C GLU A 275 -8.50 27.63 -0.57
N SER A 276 -7.88 26.52 -0.99
CA SER A 276 -8.52 25.59 -1.94
C SER A 276 -9.63 24.80 -1.26
N LEU A 277 -10.71 24.47 -1.99
CA LEU A 277 -11.81 23.64 -1.45
C LEU A 277 -11.31 22.27 -0.99
N LEU A 278 -10.30 21.72 -1.67
CA LEU A 278 -9.65 20.47 -1.28
C LEU A 278 -8.96 20.58 0.09
N SER A 279 -8.25 21.68 0.36
CA SER A 279 -7.58 21.90 1.65
C SER A 279 -8.59 22.03 2.79
N PHE A 280 -9.72 22.73 2.57
CA PHE A 280 -10.81 22.84 3.54
C PHE A 280 -11.42 21.48 3.90
N LEU A 281 -11.74 20.66 2.89
CA LEU A 281 -12.26 19.30 3.11
C LEU A 281 -11.22 18.41 3.81
N GLY A 282 -9.95 18.55 3.47
CA GLY A 282 -8.85 17.85 4.12
C GLY A 282 -8.78 18.19 5.61
N GLN A 283 -8.66 19.47 5.94
CA GLN A 283 -8.59 20.00 7.31
C GLN A 283 -9.83 19.67 8.14
N TRP A 284 -11.01 19.54 7.53
CA TRP A 284 -12.21 19.10 8.25
C TRP A 284 -12.10 17.65 8.76
N ILE A 285 -11.40 16.78 8.04
CA ILE A 285 -11.24 15.35 8.38
C ILE A 285 -9.97 15.13 9.23
N THR A 286 -8.96 15.98 9.09
CA THR A 286 -7.67 15.87 9.80
C THR A 286 -7.77 15.74 11.33
N PRO A 287 -8.68 16.40 12.07
CA PRO A 287 -8.79 16.24 13.53
C PRO A 287 -8.94 14.78 13.96
N LEU A 288 -9.64 13.96 13.17
CA LEU A 288 -9.81 12.55 13.44
C LEU A 288 -8.46 11.81 13.51
N PHE A 289 -7.49 12.24 12.71
CA PHE A 289 -6.16 11.66 12.58
C PHE A 289 -5.07 12.39 13.40
N SER A 290 -5.43 13.46 14.12
CA SER A 290 -4.50 14.14 15.02
C SER A 290 -3.86 13.23 16.08
N PRO A 291 -4.56 12.22 16.66
CA PRO A 291 -3.95 11.38 17.70
C PRO A 291 -2.85 10.44 17.20
N MET A 292 -2.75 10.22 15.88
CA MET A 292 -1.67 9.46 15.26
C MET A 292 -0.56 10.34 14.66
N GLY A 293 -0.57 11.64 14.96
CA GLY A 293 0.50 12.58 14.57
C GLY A 293 0.27 13.36 13.28
N ILE A 294 -0.95 13.35 12.70
CA ILE A 294 -1.27 14.21 11.54
C ILE A 294 -1.78 15.57 12.03
N THR A 295 -1.02 16.63 11.79
CA THR A 295 -1.40 18.01 12.10
C THR A 295 -2.30 18.62 11.01
N GLN A 296 -3.01 19.71 11.34
CA GLN A 296 -3.88 20.44 10.40
C GLN A 296 -3.15 20.91 9.13
N ASP A 297 -1.87 21.26 9.27
CA ASP A 297 -1.01 21.68 8.15
C ASP A 297 -0.63 20.51 7.23
N ASN A 298 -0.85 19.28 7.69
CA ASN A 298 -0.67 18.05 6.94
C ASN A 298 -2.02 17.45 6.49
N TRP A 299 -2.93 18.31 6.06
CA TRP A 299 -4.13 17.90 5.34
C TRP A 299 -3.84 17.06 4.07
N PRO A 300 -2.71 17.21 3.33
CA PRO A 300 -2.42 16.35 2.18
C PRO A 300 -2.32 14.87 2.55
N ALA A 301 -1.75 14.53 3.73
CA ALA A 301 -1.73 13.16 4.22
C ALA A 301 -3.15 12.62 4.46
N THR A 302 -4.04 13.44 5.02
CA THR A 302 -5.44 13.06 5.24
C THR A 302 -6.17 12.80 3.92
N VAL A 303 -6.00 13.68 2.93
CA VAL A 303 -6.57 13.49 1.58
C VAL A 303 -6.00 12.23 0.93
N GLY A 304 -4.72 11.95 1.09
CA GLY A 304 -4.09 10.70 0.64
C GLY A 304 -4.73 9.45 1.23
N LEU A 305 -5.07 9.44 2.53
CA LEU A 305 -5.76 8.30 3.15
C LEU A 305 -7.16 8.07 2.56
N LEU A 306 -7.88 9.15 2.30
CA LEU A 306 -9.24 9.12 1.75
C LEU A 306 -9.22 8.63 0.30
N THR A 307 -8.34 9.16 -0.55
CA THR A 307 -8.20 8.71 -1.94
C THR A 307 -7.76 7.24 -2.01
N GLY A 308 -6.93 6.83 -1.05
CA GLY A 308 -6.54 5.43 -0.86
C GLY A 308 -7.68 4.46 -0.55
N MET A 309 -8.78 4.94 0.03
CA MET A 309 -9.98 4.14 0.28
C MET A 309 -10.63 3.69 -1.03
N LEU A 310 -10.57 4.56 -2.05
CA LEU A 310 -11.04 4.24 -3.39
C LEU A 310 -10.08 3.27 -4.07
N ALA A 311 -8.78 3.61 -4.11
CA ALA A 311 -7.71 2.73 -4.56
C ALA A 311 -6.37 3.07 -3.91
N LYS A 312 -5.67 2.03 -3.44
CA LYS A 312 -4.41 2.18 -2.69
C LYS A 312 -3.30 2.78 -3.53
N GLU A 313 -3.31 2.47 -4.81
CA GLU A 313 -2.37 2.95 -5.82
C GLU A 313 -2.43 4.48 -5.98
N VAL A 314 -3.59 5.09 -5.71
CA VAL A 314 -3.82 6.54 -5.88
C VAL A 314 -3.16 7.35 -4.77
N VAL A 315 -2.89 6.74 -3.61
CA VAL A 315 -2.33 7.43 -2.43
C VAL A 315 -1.03 8.13 -2.81
N VAL A 316 -0.10 7.41 -3.42
CA VAL A 316 1.24 7.95 -3.70
C VAL A 316 1.17 9.13 -4.68
N GLY A 317 0.34 9.03 -5.73
CA GLY A 317 0.13 10.16 -6.64
C GLY A 317 -0.52 11.36 -6.02
N THR A 318 -1.51 11.10 -5.16
CA THR A 318 -2.17 12.16 -4.40
C THR A 318 -1.16 12.89 -3.55
N LEU A 319 -0.33 12.15 -2.78
CA LEU A 319 0.70 12.74 -1.95
C LEU A 319 1.74 13.48 -2.82
N ASN A 320 2.27 12.84 -3.87
CA ASN A 320 3.28 13.44 -4.74
C ASN A 320 2.80 14.78 -5.32
N SER A 321 1.58 14.80 -5.87
CA SER A 321 0.99 16.00 -6.45
C SER A 321 0.73 17.09 -5.41
N LEU A 322 0.11 16.75 -4.28
CA LEU A 322 -0.27 17.74 -3.27
C LEU A 322 0.97 18.30 -2.55
N TYR A 323 1.96 17.48 -2.22
CA TYR A 323 3.20 17.95 -1.60
C TYR A 323 4.07 18.75 -2.56
N ALA A 324 4.11 18.39 -3.85
CA ALA A 324 4.80 19.20 -4.87
C ALA A 324 4.19 20.60 -4.98
N GLN A 325 2.85 20.70 -4.94
CA GLN A 325 2.16 21.99 -5.00
C GLN A 325 2.35 22.81 -3.73
N VAL A 326 2.25 22.18 -2.55
CA VAL A 326 2.46 22.85 -1.27
C VAL A 326 3.89 23.37 -1.11
N GLY A 327 4.87 22.74 -1.77
CA GLY A 327 6.25 23.22 -1.83
C GLY A 327 6.54 24.24 -2.94
N HIS A 328 5.53 24.67 -3.70
CA HIS A 328 5.71 25.48 -4.92
C HIS A 328 6.72 24.88 -5.92
N LEU A 329 6.96 23.57 -5.87
CA LEU A 329 7.94 22.86 -6.69
C LEU A 329 7.51 22.72 -8.16
N GLY A 330 6.32 23.22 -8.49
CA GLY A 330 5.80 23.34 -9.84
C GLY A 330 5.73 24.77 -10.36
N GLU A 331 6.11 25.76 -9.55
CA GLU A 331 6.24 27.14 -10.00
C GLU A 331 7.70 27.41 -10.35
N ILE A 332 7.92 27.99 -11.54
CA ILE A 332 9.22 28.19 -12.23
C ILE A 332 9.63 26.98 -13.09
N ALA A 333 9.13 26.96 -14.34
CA ALA A 333 9.94 26.80 -15.57
C ALA A 333 9.08 26.47 -16.83
N VAL A 334 8.01 27.23 -17.13
CA VAL A 334 7.48 27.23 -18.52
C VAL A 334 8.40 28.03 -19.46
N ALA A 335 9.31 28.85 -18.90
CA ALA A 335 10.21 29.70 -19.67
C ALA A 335 11.26 28.94 -20.52
N GLN A 336 11.56 27.68 -20.20
CA GLN A 336 12.45 26.82 -21.00
C GLN A 336 11.95 25.37 -21.03
N PHE A 337 10.84 25.12 -21.71
CA PHE A 337 10.43 23.77 -22.04
C PHE A 337 11.27 23.22 -23.20
N ASP A 338 12.12 22.24 -22.94
CA ASP A 338 12.82 21.46 -23.97
C ASP A 338 12.48 19.97 -23.83
N LEU A 339 11.63 19.49 -24.75
CA LEU A 339 11.19 18.10 -24.80
C LEU A 339 12.36 17.12 -25.01
N TRP A 340 13.34 17.50 -25.83
CA TRP A 340 14.45 16.62 -26.16
C TRP A 340 15.46 16.52 -25.02
N ALA A 341 15.72 17.63 -24.33
CA ALA A 341 16.54 17.63 -23.12
C ALA A 341 15.91 16.76 -22.02
N GLY A 342 14.60 16.89 -21.78
CA GLY A 342 13.89 16.08 -20.79
C GLY A 342 13.93 14.58 -21.08
N LEU A 343 13.71 14.17 -22.35
CA LEU A 343 13.80 12.76 -22.73
C LEU A 343 15.22 12.21 -22.66
N LYS A 344 16.22 13.03 -23.01
CA LYS A 344 17.63 12.64 -22.88
C LYS A 344 18.01 12.46 -21.41
N ALA A 345 17.58 13.36 -20.52
CA ALA A 345 17.78 13.22 -19.08
C ALA A 345 17.12 11.95 -18.53
N ALA A 346 15.89 11.64 -18.97
CA ALA A 346 15.23 10.39 -18.62
C ALA A 346 16.07 9.18 -19.04
N LEU A 347 16.59 9.14 -20.27
CA LEU A 347 17.39 8.01 -20.76
C LEU A 347 18.71 7.84 -19.98
N TRP A 348 19.32 8.94 -19.54
CA TRP A 348 20.54 8.92 -18.73
C TRP A 348 20.33 8.50 -17.27
N SER A 349 19.12 8.63 -16.73
CA SER A 349 18.80 8.15 -15.38
C SER A 349 18.98 6.63 -15.23
N ILE A 350 18.67 5.86 -16.27
CA ILE A 350 18.77 4.38 -16.26
C ILE A 350 20.21 3.92 -15.97
N PRO A 351 21.22 4.26 -16.79
CA PRO A 351 22.59 3.82 -16.53
C PRO A 351 23.17 4.38 -15.24
N GLN A 352 22.80 5.60 -14.83
CA GLN A 352 23.24 6.17 -13.55
C GLN A 352 22.72 5.36 -12.36
N ASN A 353 21.42 5.07 -12.35
CA ASN A 353 20.79 4.30 -11.29
C ASN A 353 21.24 2.83 -11.31
N LEU A 354 21.45 2.24 -12.49
CA LEU A 354 21.98 0.88 -12.63
C LEU A 354 23.45 0.76 -12.18
N ALA A 355 24.28 1.78 -12.42
CA ALA A 355 25.66 1.80 -11.94
C ALA A 355 25.71 1.83 -10.40
N GLY A 356 24.74 2.48 -9.75
CA GLY A 356 24.55 2.46 -8.30
C GLY A 356 24.03 1.12 -7.73
N LEU A 357 23.50 0.22 -8.56
CA LEU A 357 22.96 -1.07 -8.07
C LEU A 357 24.04 -2.00 -7.52
N GLY A 358 25.26 -1.95 -8.06
CA GLY A 358 26.38 -2.79 -7.60
C GLY A 358 26.75 -2.49 -6.15
N SER A 359 26.81 -1.21 -5.79
CA SER A 359 27.00 -0.77 -4.40
C SER A 359 25.73 -0.95 -3.57
N ALA A 360 24.53 -0.84 -4.14
CA ALA A 360 23.26 -1.13 -3.46
C ALA A 360 23.07 -2.63 -3.11
N LEU A 361 23.66 -3.55 -3.86
CA LEU A 361 23.59 -5.00 -3.55
C LEU A 361 24.56 -5.39 -2.42
N VAL A 362 25.70 -4.70 -2.30
CA VAL A 362 26.72 -4.94 -1.27
C VAL A 362 26.44 -4.12 0.00
N ASN A 363 25.90 -2.92 -0.16
CA ASN A 363 25.46 -2.00 0.87
C ASN A 363 24.19 -1.25 0.40
N PRO A 364 22.98 -1.82 0.57
CA PRO A 364 21.69 -1.24 0.14
C PRO A 364 21.34 0.11 0.79
N VAL A 365 22.24 0.67 1.59
CA VAL A 365 22.04 1.84 2.45
C VAL A 365 22.75 3.09 1.91
N LEU A 366 23.85 2.97 1.17
CA LEU A 366 24.63 4.13 0.69
C LEU A 366 24.26 4.57 -0.74
N ALA A 367 23.72 3.68 -1.56
CA ALA A 367 23.35 4.00 -2.94
C ALA A 367 22.08 4.87 -3.05
N SER A 368 21.25 4.92 -1.99
CA SER A 368 20.07 5.80 -1.90
C SER A 368 20.34 7.08 -1.09
N ALA A 369 21.58 7.32 -0.68
CA ALA A 369 21.96 8.43 0.19
C ALA A 369 23.03 9.33 -0.46
N ALA A 370 22.58 10.23 -1.33
CA ALA A 370 23.22 11.49 -1.75
C ALA A 370 22.12 12.31 -2.44
N ASP A 371 21.87 13.60 -2.24
CA ASP A 371 22.60 14.68 -1.59
C ASP A 371 21.60 15.82 -1.21
N ASN A 372 22.09 16.94 -0.67
CA ASN A 372 21.40 18.12 -0.11
C ASN A 372 20.26 18.80 -0.94
N GLU A 373 19.90 18.31 -2.12
CA GLU A 373 18.78 18.77 -2.95
C GLU A 373 17.41 18.23 -2.52
N VAL A 374 17.37 17.18 -1.68
CA VAL A 374 16.10 16.59 -1.19
C VAL A 374 15.25 17.60 -0.41
N SER A 375 15.87 18.61 0.21
CA SER A 375 15.19 19.65 1.00
C SER A 375 14.19 20.49 0.19
N GLN A 376 14.41 20.64 -1.12
CA GLN A 376 13.51 21.32 -2.08
C GLN A 376 12.75 20.32 -2.96
N SER A 377 12.67 19.05 -2.56
CA SER A 377 11.91 18.02 -3.27
C SER A 377 10.60 17.69 -2.55
N VAL A 378 9.69 16.98 -3.22
CA VAL A 378 8.44 16.47 -2.62
C VAL A 378 8.71 15.72 -1.32
N TYR A 379 9.80 14.95 -1.26
CA TYR A 379 10.19 14.22 -0.06
C TYR A 379 10.60 15.13 1.09
N GLY A 380 11.28 16.25 0.81
CA GLY A 380 11.59 17.28 1.80
C GLY A 380 10.32 17.92 2.37
N MET A 381 9.35 18.22 1.50
CA MET A 381 8.05 18.76 1.93
C MET A 381 7.27 17.77 2.79
N MET A 382 7.31 16.47 2.47
CA MET A 382 6.75 15.43 3.33
C MET A 382 7.46 15.40 4.69
N MET A 383 8.80 15.42 4.72
CA MET A 383 9.58 15.36 5.95
C MET A 383 9.28 16.53 6.90
N ASN A 384 9.06 17.73 6.35
CA ASN A 384 8.75 18.93 7.13
C ASN A 384 7.32 18.94 7.72
N ARG A 385 6.40 18.11 7.21
CA ARG A 385 4.98 18.11 7.62
C ARG A 385 4.58 16.91 8.46
N PHE A 386 5.40 15.87 8.51
CA PHE A 386 5.22 14.75 9.43
C PHE A 386 6.04 14.97 10.70
N ASP A 387 5.54 14.46 11.83
CA ASP A 387 6.26 14.47 13.11
C ASP A 387 7.37 13.39 13.13
N GLY A 388 8.38 13.62 12.29
CA GLY A 388 9.55 12.78 12.11
C GLY A 388 9.22 11.34 11.67
N GLN A 389 10.15 10.44 11.99
CA GLN A 389 10.05 9.01 11.66
C GLN A 389 8.89 8.31 12.38
N VAL A 390 8.55 8.74 13.60
CA VAL A 390 7.47 8.13 14.39
C VAL A 390 6.11 8.40 13.75
N GLY A 391 5.83 9.66 13.37
CA GLY A 391 4.62 10.03 12.65
C GLY A 391 4.51 9.33 11.29
N ALA A 392 5.62 9.27 10.54
CA ALA A 392 5.66 8.55 9.26
C ALA A 392 5.36 7.05 9.41
N TYR A 393 5.94 6.38 10.41
CA TYR A 393 5.67 4.97 10.65
C TYR A 393 4.23 4.72 11.12
N ALA A 394 3.68 5.57 12.00
CA ALA A 394 2.28 5.49 12.41
C ALA A 394 1.33 5.63 11.21
N TYR A 395 1.63 6.54 10.29
CA TYR A 395 0.89 6.70 9.04
C TYR A 395 0.96 5.45 8.15
N LEU A 396 2.15 4.85 7.99
CA LEU A 396 2.31 3.60 7.24
C LEU A 396 1.56 2.43 7.88
N LEU A 397 1.56 2.36 9.22
CA LEU A 397 0.85 1.34 9.97
C LEU A 397 -0.67 1.50 9.81
N PHE A 398 -1.17 2.74 9.79
CA PHE A 398 -2.56 3.02 9.44
C PHE A 398 -2.87 2.53 8.02
N ILE A 399 -2.03 2.87 7.03
CA ILE A 399 -2.19 2.44 5.63
C ILE A 399 -2.19 0.92 5.45
N LEU A 400 -1.37 0.23 6.25
CA LEU A 400 -1.28 -1.22 6.28
C LEU A 400 -2.60 -1.86 6.72
N LEU A 401 -3.26 -1.31 7.73
CA LEU A 401 -4.37 -1.99 8.41
C LEU A 401 -5.75 -1.43 8.05
N TYR A 402 -5.83 -0.21 7.50
CA TYR A 402 -7.12 0.44 7.29
C TYR A 402 -7.93 -0.17 6.14
N ILE A 403 -9.17 0.31 6.09
CA ILE A 403 -10.24 0.02 5.12
C ILE A 403 -9.69 -0.45 3.76
N PRO A 404 -10.03 -1.67 3.28
CA PRO A 404 -9.56 -2.18 1.99
C PRO A 404 -10.10 -1.33 0.82
N CYS A 405 -9.53 -1.44 -0.39
CA CYS A 405 -10.02 -0.64 -1.52
C CYS A 405 -11.45 -1.04 -1.93
N VAL A 406 -12.16 -0.15 -2.62
CA VAL A 406 -13.55 -0.37 -3.08
C VAL A 406 -13.70 -1.67 -3.86
N SER A 407 -12.71 -2.01 -4.70
CA SER A 407 -12.75 -3.29 -5.44
C SER A 407 -12.70 -4.50 -4.51
N THR A 408 -11.93 -4.45 -3.43
CA THR A 408 -11.89 -5.51 -2.43
C THR A 408 -13.18 -5.57 -1.63
N MET A 409 -13.77 -4.43 -1.25
CA MET A 409 -15.08 -4.39 -0.57
C MET A 409 -16.18 -5.02 -1.43
N ALA A 410 -16.20 -4.70 -2.74
CA ALA A 410 -17.17 -5.25 -3.68
C ALA A 410 -17.07 -6.78 -3.77
N VAL A 411 -15.85 -7.32 -3.78
CA VAL A 411 -15.64 -8.77 -3.77
C VAL A 411 -15.97 -9.38 -2.41
N ILE A 412 -15.65 -8.74 -1.28
CA ILE A 412 -16.08 -9.22 0.06
C ILE A 412 -17.61 -9.32 0.11
N ARG A 413 -18.32 -8.33 -0.42
CA ARG A 413 -19.79 -8.36 -0.52
C ARG A 413 -20.29 -9.53 -1.35
N GLN A 414 -19.59 -9.86 -2.43
CA GLN A 414 -19.95 -10.95 -3.35
C GLN A 414 -19.63 -12.35 -2.78
N GLU A 415 -18.51 -12.51 -2.07
CA GLU A 415 -18.06 -13.80 -1.52
C GLU A 415 -18.65 -14.13 -0.16
N ALA A 416 -18.91 -13.11 0.65
CA ALA A 416 -19.47 -13.25 1.97
C ALA A 416 -20.90 -12.70 1.95
N ASN A 417 -21.11 -11.51 2.49
CA ASN A 417 -22.38 -10.79 2.39
C ASN A 417 -22.15 -9.30 2.72
N GLN A 418 -23.20 -8.49 2.54
CA GLN A 418 -23.14 -7.05 2.83
C GLN A 418 -22.87 -6.74 4.31
N LYS A 419 -23.34 -7.59 5.24
CA LYS A 419 -23.10 -7.40 6.69
C LYS A 419 -21.63 -7.59 7.03
N LEU A 420 -21.01 -8.65 6.52
CA LEU A 420 -19.59 -8.97 6.70
C LEU A 420 -18.68 -7.97 6.00
N MET A 421 -19.10 -7.40 4.86
CA MET A 421 -18.40 -6.28 4.23
C MET A 421 -18.33 -5.06 5.17
N TRP A 422 -19.46 -4.63 5.74
CA TRP A 422 -19.46 -3.51 6.70
C TRP A 422 -18.69 -3.82 7.97
N ILE A 423 -18.81 -5.04 8.50
CA ILE A 423 -18.00 -5.49 9.64
C ILE A 423 -16.51 -5.43 9.30
N SER A 424 -16.11 -5.86 8.10
CA SER A 424 -14.72 -5.80 7.64
C SER A 424 -14.19 -4.36 7.57
N ILE A 425 -14.99 -3.44 7.02
CA ILE A 425 -14.63 -2.01 6.92
C ILE A 425 -14.44 -1.41 8.32
N VAL A 426 -15.43 -1.57 9.20
CA VAL A 426 -15.41 -1.00 10.55
C VAL A 426 -14.31 -1.63 11.39
N TRP A 427 -14.16 -2.96 11.35
CA TRP A 427 -13.11 -3.68 12.06
C TRP A 427 -11.72 -3.24 11.61
N SER A 428 -11.47 -3.16 10.30
CA SER A 428 -10.18 -2.74 9.76
C SER A 428 -9.86 -1.30 10.15
N PHE A 429 -10.85 -0.40 10.11
CA PHE A 429 -10.67 0.99 10.53
C PHE A 429 -10.32 1.10 12.03
N ILE A 430 -11.07 0.42 12.90
CA ILE A 430 -10.81 0.42 14.35
C ILE A 430 -9.42 -0.14 14.64
N VAL A 431 -9.07 -1.28 14.03
CA VAL A 431 -7.78 -1.92 14.20
C VAL A 431 -6.64 -1.02 13.74
N ALA A 432 -6.78 -0.40 12.56
CA ALA A 432 -5.78 0.51 12.03
C ALA A 432 -5.60 1.75 12.90
N TYR A 433 -6.71 2.35 13.32
CA TYR A 433 -6.71 3.53 14.17
C TYR A 433 -6.06 3.23 15.52
N ALA A 434 -6.50 2.15 16.18
CA ALA A 434 -5.95 1.73 17.45
C ALA A 434 -4.44 1.46 17.35
N ALA A 435 -4.01 0.69 16.35
CA ALA A 435 -2.61 0.33 16.23
C ALA A 435 -1.72 1.54 15.87
N ALA A 436 -2.18 2.45 15.00
CA ALA A 436 -1.42 3.64 14.61
C ALA A 436 -1.30 4.65 15.76
N VAL A 437 -2.39 4.93 16.47
CA VAL A 437 -2.39 5.83 17.62
C VAL A 437 -1.58 5.24 18.78
N LEU A 438 -1.75 3.95 19.09
CA LEU A 438 -0.94 3.31 20.13
C LEU A 438 0.55 3.39 19.80
N PHE A 439 0.94 3.10 18.56
CA PHE A 439 2.33 3.20 18.14
C PHE A 439 2.87 4.63 18.30
N TYR A 440 2.14 5.63 17.78
CA TYR A 440 2.57 7.03 17.85
C TYR A 440 2.70 7.52 19.30
N GLN A 441 1.69 7.27 20.13
CA GLN A 441 1.66 7.73 21.52
C GLN A 441 2.69 7.01 22.40
N ILE A 442 2.98 5.73 22.14
CA ILE A 442 4.07 5.02 22.82
C ILE A 442 5.42 5.61 22.38
N GLY A 443 5.61 5.88 21.09
CA GLY A 443 6.84 6.46 20.56
C GLY A 443 7.13 7.87 21.08
N LYS A 444 6.08 8.66 21.34
CA LYS A 444 6.17 10.05 21.84
C LYS A 444 5.88 10.20 23.34
N PHE A 445 5.87 9.08 24.08
CA PHE A 445 5.53 9.06 25.50
C PHE A 445 6.40 9.98 26.36
N ILE A 446 7.68 10.12 25.99
CA ILE A 446 8.64 10.98 26.71
C ILE A 446 8.31 12.47 26.52
N GLU A 447 7.80 12.86 25.35
CA GLU A 447 7.48 14.26 25.03
C GLU A 447 6.14 14.70 25.65
N HIS A 448 5.12 13.82 25.64
CA HIS A 448 3.76 14.15 26.08
C HIS A 448 3.11 13.07 26.99
N PRO A 449 3.64 12.82 28.19
CA PRO A 449 3.27 11.65 29.01
C PRO A 449 1.78 11.61 29.43
N GLN A 450 1.19 12.76 29.77
CA GLN A 450 -0.21 12.82 30.23
C GLN A 450 -1.19 12.53 29.09
N GLN A 451 -0.98 13.14 27.91
CA GLN A 451 -1.85 12.95 26.75
C GLN A 451 -1.71 11.54 26.18
N SER A 452 -0.49 11.01 26.09
CA SER A 452 -0.24 9.65 25.61
C SER A 452 -0.91 8.62 26.52
N LEU A 453 -0.89 8.81 27.84
CA LEU A 453 -1.53 7.86 28.78
C LEU A 453 -3.06 7.86 28.66
N LEU A 454 -3.69 9.02 28.43
CA LEU A 454 -5.13 9.11 28.17
C LEU A 454 -5.53 8.40 26.87
N TRP A 455 -4.80 8.64 25.78
CA TRP A 455 -5.09 7.99 24.50
C TRP A 455 -4.86 6.48 24.54
N VAL A 456 -3.75 6.03 25.13
CA VAL A 456 -3.42 4.61 25.26
C VAL A 456 -4.47 3.89 26.11
N SER A 457 -4.83 4.45 27.27
CA SER A 457 -5.84 3.85 28.14
C SER A 457 -7.23 3.83 27.48
N GLY A 458 -7.63 4.92 26.81
CA GLY A 458 -8.91 5.00 26.10
C GLY A 458 -9.01 3.99 24.95
N ILE A 459 -7.95 3.83 24.16
CA ILE A 459 -7.91 2.85 23.07
C ILE A 459 -7.94 1.42 23.61
N LEU A 460 -7.13 1.11 24.62
CA LEU A 460 -7.14 -0.23 25.22
C LEU A 460 -8.52 -0.58 25.82
N LEU A 461 -9.17 0.38 26.48
CA LEU A 461 -10.50 0.18 27.04
C LEU A 461 -11.55 -0.02 25.94
N SER A 462 -11.51 0.78 24.87
CA SER A 462 -12.42 0.60 23.72
C SER A 462 -12.22 -0.74 23.01
N LEU A 463 -10.96 -1.18 22.81
CA LEU A 463 -10.66 -2.51 22.26
C LEU A 463 -11.20 -3.62 23.17
N LEU A 464 -11.04 -3.51 24.49
CA LEU A 464 -11.59 -4.48 25.43
C LEU A 464 -13.11 -4.53 25.39
N LEU A 465 -13.79 -3.39 25.30
CA LEU A 465 -15.25 -3.32 25.15
C LEU A 465 -15.72 -3.97 23.85
N ILE A 466 -15.03 -3.72 22.73
CA ILE A 466 -15.35 -4.33 21.43
C ILE A 466 -15.12 -5.85 21.47
N LEU A 467 -14.00 -6.30 22.04
CA LEU A 467 -13.74 -7.73 22.22
C LEU A 467 -14.77 -8.39 23.15
N GLY A 468 -15.23 -7.66 24.17
CA GLY A 468 -16.30 -8.07 25.08
C GLY A 468 -17.66 -8.18 24.39
N SER A 469 -18.02 -7.21 23.54
CA SER A 469 -19.29 -7.23 22.80
C SER A 469 -19.33 -8.38 21.79
N PHE A 470 -18.21 -8.69 21.11
CA PHE A 470 -18.09 -9.87 20.26
C PHE A 470 -18.28 -11.18 21.03
N ARG A 471 -17.84 -11.27 22.30
CA ARG A 471 -18.12 -12.43 23.15
C ARG A 471 -19.58 -12.53 23.57
N PHE A 472 -20.23 -11.41 23.92
CA PHE A 472 -21.64 -11.39 24.30
C PHE A 472 -22.57 -11.79 23.13
N ILE A 473 -22.31 -11.27 21.93
CA ILE A 473 -23.06 -11.64 20.72
C ILE A 473 -22.89 -13.15 20.39
N SER A 474 -21.73 -13.72 20.71
CA SER A 474 -21.46 -15.17 20.56
C SER A 474 -22.23 -16.05 21.55
N LEU A 475 -22.62 -15.51 22.71
CA LEU A 475 -23.38 -16.22 23.74
C LEU A 475 -24.90 -16.10 23.55
N GLY A 476 -25.37 -15.03 22.89
CA GLY A 476 -26.79 -14.73 22.69
C GLY A 476 -27.46 -15.40 21.48
N LYS A 477 -26.74 -16.15 20.65
CA LYS A 477 -27.33 -16.93 19.55
C LYS A 477 -27.23 -18.43 19.84
N PRO A 478 -28.33 -19.11 20.19
CA PRO A 478 -28.36 -20.56 20.16
C PRO A 478 -28.14 -21.02 18.71
N HIS A 479 -27.41 -22.13 18.60
CA HIS A 479 -26.97 -22.81 17.38
C HIS A 479 -28.04 -22.85 16.26
N ALA A 480 -27.97 -21.92 15.29
CA ALA A 480 -28.92 -21.91 14.17
C ALA A 480 -28.29 -21.69 12.79
N LEU A 481 -26.97 -21.91 12.62
CA LEU A 481 -26.33 -21.92 11.29
C LEU A 481 -25.34 -23.10 11.15
N ALA A 482 -25.71 -24.26 11.69
CA ALA A 482 -25.06 -25.52 11.40
C ALA A 482 -26.16 -26.56 11.17
N ASN A 483 -26.82 -26.44 10.01
CA ASN A 483 -27.47 -27.50 9.23
C ASN A 483 -28.44 -26.85 8.24
N THR A 484 -27.93 -26.57 7.04
CA THR A 484 -28.57 -26.81 5.73
C THR A 484 -27.50 -26.62 4.67
#